data_AF-A0A2K3PLF6-F1
#
_entry.id   AF-A0A2K3PLF6-F1
#
_cell.length_a   1.000
_cell.length_b   1.000
_cell.length_c   1.000
_cell.angle_alpha   90.00
_cell.angle_beta   90.00
_cell.angle_gamma   90.00
#
_symmetry.space_group_name_H-M   'P 1'
#
loop_
_entity.id
_entity.type
_entity.pdbx_description
1 polymer ?
#
loop_
_entity_poly.entity_id
_entity_poly.type
_entity_poly.pdbx_seq_one_letter_code
_entity_poly.pdbx_strand_id
1 'polypeptide(L)'
;KVHHSGQPMPGEEEEDIVMTSTQTNILNFSCPVSGKPITELEEPVRSMQCRHIYEKKAIVQYIKSMNNRSQCPIPGCPKAVDVNVLVQDPSLAVDIDELRRTSNKETNVEDFTMLDED
;
A
#
# COMPACT_ATOMS: atom_id res chain seq x y z
N LYS A 1 41.94 -26.20 -13.58
CA LYS A 1 42.31 -24.77 -13.44
C LYS A 1 41.61 -24.03 -14.57
N VAL A 2 40.43 -23.48 -14.30
CA VAL A 2 39.62 -22.81 -15.33
C VAL A 2 40.21 -21.42 -15.58
N HIS A 3 40.53 -21.12 -16.85
CA HIS A 3 40.98 -19.81 -17.30
C HIS A 3 39.79 -19.13 -17.96
N HIS A 4 39.05 -18.30 -17.22
CA HIS A 4 38.08 -17.37 -17.81
C HIS A 4 38.57 -15.94 -17.54
N SER A 5 39.71 -15.61 -18.15
CA SER A 5 40.19 -14.22 -18.17
C SER A 5 39.48 -13.48 -19.31
N GLY A 6 38.52 -12.62 -18.97
CA GLY A 6 38.21 -11.44 -19.80
C GLY A 6 37.13 -11.58 -20.88
N GLN A 7 36.00 -12.23 -20.61
CA GLN A 7 34.78 -11.86 -21.34
C GLN A 7 34.17 -10.64 -20.66
N PRO A 8 34.08 -9.46 -21.32
CA PRO A 8 33.28 -8.36 -20.80
C PRO A 8 31.83 -8.84 -20.72
N MET A 9 31.15 -8.59 -19.60
CA MET A 9 29.73 -8.90 -19.50
C MET A 9 28.98 -8.15 -20.61
N PRO A 10 28.28 -8.84 -21.53
CA PRO A 10 27.35 -8.17 -22.42
C PRO A 10 26.08 -7.90 -21.60
N GLY A 11 25.88 -6.67 -21.17
CA GLY A 11 24.68 -6.31 -20.43
C GLY A 11 24.68 -4.96 -19.72
N GLU A 12 25.49 -3.99 -20.13
CA GLU A 12 25.37 -2.61 -19.63
C GLU A 12 24.52 -1.78 -20.60
N GLU A 13 23.32 -2.27 -20.89
CA GLU A 13 22.19 -1.36 -21.10
C GLU A 13 21.65 -1.11 -19.70
N GLU A 14 22.26 -0.16 -19.00
CA GLU A 14 21.74 0.35 -17.73
C GLU A 14 20.39 1.03 -18.04
N GLU A 15 19.32 0.24 -18.17
CA GLU A 15 17.98 0.75 -17.93
C GLU A 15 17.99 1.26 -16.50
N ASP A 16 18.12 2.58 -16.36
CA ASP A 16 18.08 3.30 -15.10
C ASP A 16 16.70 3.04 -14.47
N ILE A 17 16.60 1.96 -13.67
CA ILE A 17 15.37 1.64 -12.94
C ILE A 17 15.25 2.71 -11.87
N VAL A 18 14.56 3.80 -12.21
CA VAL A 18 14.18 4.84 -11.26
C VAL A 18 13.19 4.22 -10.27
N MET A 19 13.71 3.60 -9.22
CA MET A 19 12.95 3.18 -8.05
C MET A 19 12.44 4.43 -7.36
N THR A 20 11.36 4.99 -7.88
CA THR A 20 10.60 6.02 -7.17
C THR A 20 9.92 5.29 -6.02
N SER A 21 10.62 5.20 -4.88
CA SER A 21 10.03 4.73 -3.63
C SER A 21 8.96 5.74 -3.26
N THR A 22 7.73 5.55 -3.74
CA THR A 22 6.62 6.45 -3.46
C THR A 22 6.36 6.37 -1.96
N GLN A 23 6.93 7.31 -1.21
CA GLN A 23 6.72 7.46 0.23
C GLN A 23 5.28 7.96 0.46
N THR A 24 4.30 7.09 0.25
CA THR A 24 2.91 7.38 0.59
C THR A 24 2.78 7.43 2.10
N ASN A 25 2.01 8.38 2.63
CA ASN A 25 1.81 8.54 4.09
C ASN A 25 0.77 7.54 4.62
N ILE A 26 0.82 6.31 4.12
CA ILE A 26 -0.14 5.25 4.35
C ILE A 26 0.46 4.25 5.32
N LEU A 27 -0.16 4.14 6.50
CA LEU A 27 0.32 3.27 7.57
C LEU A 27 -0.26 1.84 7.51
N ASN A 28 -1.28 1.62 6.69
CA ASN A 28 -1.94 0.32 6.55
C ASN A 28 -2.37 0.06 5.11
N PHE A 29 -2.16 -1.17 4.65
CA PHE A 29 -2.50 -1.60 3.28
C PHE A 29 -3.94 -2.12 3.15
N SER A 30 -4.58 -2.47 4.27
CA SER A 30 -5.97 -2.90 4.31
C SER A 30 -6.73 -2.22 5.44
N CYS A 31 -8.03 -2.06 5.27
CA CYS A 31 -8.93 -1.57 6.30
C CYS A 31 -9.04 -2.63 7.41
N PRO A 32 -8.64 -2.35 8.65
CA PRO A 32 -8.68 -3.32 9.74
C PRO A 32 -10.11 -3.67 10.21
N VAL A 33 -11.13 -2.95 9.72
CA VAL A 33 -12.54 -3.24 10.04
C VAL A 33 -13.21 -4.05 8.94
N SER A 34 -13.05 -3.66 7.66
CA SER A 34 -13.71 -4.34 6.54
C SER A 34 -12.84 -5.37 5.82
N GLY A 35 -11.53 -5.43 6.12
CA GLY A 35 -10.58 -6.34 5.49
C GLY A 35 -10.20 -5.99 4.05
N LYS A 36 -10.91 -5.05 3.42
CA LYS A 36 -10.64 -4.62 2.04
C LYS A 36 -9.29 -3.89 1.95
N PRO A 37 -8.56 -4.03 0.84
CA PRO A 37 -7.37 -3.22 0.61
C PRO A 37 -7.75 -1.74 0.52
N ILE A 38 -6.85 -0.85 0.93
CA ILE A 38 -7.10 0.60 0.92
C ILE A 38 -7.41 1.13 -0.50
N THR A 39 -6.86 0.48 -1.52
CA THR A 39 -7.10 0.76 -2.93
C THR A 39 -8.52 0.40 -3.38
N GLU A 40 -9.27 -0.40 -2.64
CA GLU A 40 -10.67 -0.74 -2.98
C GLU A 40 -11.69 0.01 -2.12
N LEU A 41 -11.24 0.95 -1.27
CA LEU A 41 -12.13 1.74 -0.43
C LEU A 41 -12.86 2.80 -1.27
N GLU A 42 -14.18 2.86 -1.09
CA GLU A 42 -15.04 3.89 -1.70
C GLU A 42 -14.87 5.24 -1.00
N GLU A 43 -14.95 5.24 0.34
CA GLU A 43 -14.78 6.42 1.18
C GLU A 43 -13.68 6.18 2.23
N PRO A 44 -12.39 6.34 1.88
CA PRO A 44 -11.29 6.20 2.82
C PRO A 44 -11.27 7.38 3.81
N VAL A 45 -11.25 7.08 5.10
CA VAL A 45 -11.12 8.07 6.18
C VAL A 45 -9.91 7.75 7.04
N ARG A 46 -9.23 8.79 7.51
CA ARG A 46 -8.05 8.71 8.38
C ARG A 46 -8.41 9.17 9.79
N SER A 47 -7.96 8.43 10.81
CA SER A 47 -8.03 8.93 12.19
C SER A 47 -6.95 9.97 12.44
N MET A 48 -7.31 11.15 12.95
CA MET A 48 -6.33 12.19 13.32
C MET A 48 -5.39 11.76 14.46
N GLN A 49 -5.78 10.77 15.27
CA GLN A 49 -5.03 10.37 16.46
C GLN A 49 -3.94 9.33 16.18
N CYS A 50 -4.16 8.42 15.22
CA CYS A 50 -3.26 7.32 14.90
C CYS A 50 -2.90 7.20 13.41
N ARG A 51 -3.48 8.06 12.55
CA ARG A 51 -3.27 8.09 11.08
C ARG A 51 -3.61 6.82 10.31
N HIS A 52 -4.23 5.84 10.97
CA HIS A 52 -4.76 4.65 10.30
C HIS A 52 -5.98 4.97 9.45
N ILE A 53 -6.11 4.23 8.35
CA ILE A 53 -7.09 4.41 7.29
C ILE A 53 -8.17 3.35 7.41
N TYR A 54 -9.42 3.76 7.30
CA TYR A 54 -10.60 2.91 7.41
C TYR A 54 -11.61 3.23 6.32
N GLU A 55 -12.50 2.29 6.04
CA GLU A 55 -13.70 2.53 5.25
C GLU A 55 -14.75 3.25 6.11
N LYS A 56 -15.20 4.43 5.69
CA LYS A 56 -16.13 5.28 6.45
C LYS A 56 -17.36 4.54 6.96
N LYS A 57 -18.02 3.77 6.10
CA LYS A 57 -19.23 3.00 6.45
C LYS A 57 -18.94 1.95 7.51
N ALA A 58 -17.84 1.21 7.35
CA ALA A 58 -17.45 0.13 8.26
C ALA A 58 -17.02 0.67 9.63
N ILE A 59 -16.16 1.69 9.66
CA ILE A 59 -15.67 2.24 10.94
C ILE A 59 -16.78 2.92 11.74
N VAL A 60 -17.71 3.62 11.08
CA VAL A 60 -18.86 4.24 11.76
C VAL A 60 -19.77 3.18 12.38
N GLN A 61 -19.99 2.05 11.69
CA GLN A 61 -20.75 0.93 12.27
C GLN A 61 -20.01 0.30 13.47
N TYR A 62 -18.69 0.13 13.37
CA TYR A 62 -17.85 -0.39 14.45
C TYR A 62 -17.87 0.52 15.70
N ILE A 63 -17.78 1.84 15.52
CA ILE A 63 -17.86 2.80 16.63
C ILE A 63 -19.24 2.71 17.32
N LYS A 64 -20.30 2.60 16.51
CA LYS A 64 -21.68 2.47 17.02
C LYS A 64 -21.89 1.17 17.80
N SER A 65 -21.31 0.05 17.37
CA SER A 65 -21.47 -1.24 18.07
C SER A 65 -20.71 -1.28 19.40
N MET A 66 -19.71 -0.42 19.60
CA MET A 66 -18.93 -0.29 20.84
C MET A 66 -19.38 0.88 21.73
N ASN A 67 -20.60 1.40 21.54
CA ASN A 67 -21.16 2.51 22.33
C ASN A 67 -20.22 3.74 22.42
N ASN A 68 -19.58 4.12 21.31
CA ASN A 68 -18.61 5.25 21.24
C ASN A 68 -17.39 5.11 22.18
N ARG A 69 -17.07 3.89 22.63
CA ARG A 69 -15.84 3.56 23.37
C ARG A 69 -14.89 2.70 22.53
N SER A 70 -14.95 2.85 21.22
CA SER A 70 -14.12 2.10 20.28
C SER A 70 -12.66 2.52 20.36
N GLN A 71 -11.78 1.53 20.45
CA GLN A 71 -10.35 1.70 20.25
C GLN A 71 -9.99 1.43 18.79
N CYS A 72 -8.80 1.86 18.39
CA CYS A 72 -8.25 1.52 17.09
C CYS A 72 -8.16 -0.01 16.96
N PRO A 73 -8.77 -0.63 15.93
CA PRO A 73 -8.77 -2.09 15.75
C PRO A 73 -7.41 -2.65 15.30
N ILE A 74 -6.42 -1.78 15.02
CA ILE A 74 -5.06 -2.22 14.72
C ILE A 74 -4.39 -2.73 16.00
N PRO A 75 -3.87 -3.97 15.99
CA PRO A 75 -3.18 -4.54 17.15
C PRO A 75 -2.00 -3.66 17.56
N GLY A 76 -1.92 -3.33 18.84
CA GLY A 76 -0.85 -2.49 19.39
C GLY A 76 -1.10 -0.97 19.34
N CYS A 77 -2.23 -0.50 18.79
CA CYS A 77 -2.58 0.92 18.83
C CYS A 77 -3.51 1.25 20.01
N PRO A 78 -3.06 2.00 21.04
CA PRO A 78 -3.88 2.31 22.22
C PRO A 78 -4.87 3.47 21.99
N LYS A 79 -4.87 4.10 20.81
CA LYS A 79 -5.66 5.30 20.54
C LYS A 79 -7.15 4.96 20.39
N ALA A 80 -8.01 5.78 20.99
CA ALA A 80 -9.45 5.73 20.77
C ALA A 80 -9.78 6.21 19.36
N VAL A 81 -10.84 5.67 18.76
CA VAL A 81 -11.38 6.12 17.47
C VAL A 81 -12.83 6.47 17.67
N ASP A 82 -13.20 7.67 17.21
CA ASP A 82 -14.54 8.23 17.29
C ASP A 82 -14.89 8.89 15.95
N VAL A 83 -16.18 9.08 15.67
CA VAL A 83 -16.64 9.68 14.40
C VAL A 83 -16.12 11.10 14.23
N ASN A 84 -15.93 11.84 15.32
CA ASN A 84 -15.44 13.23 15.28
C ASN A 84 -13.96 13.35 14.91
N VAL A 85 -13.16 12.30 15.11
CA VAL A 85 -11.72 12.30 14.81
C VAL A 85 -11.38 11.67 13.46
N LEU A 86 -12.39 11.15 12.75
CA LEU A 86 -12.25 10.59 11.41
C LEU A 86 -12.39 11.70 10.39
N VAL A 87 -11.33 11.92 9.61
CA VAL A 87 -11.29 12.97 8.59
C VAL A 87 -11.04 12.33 7.23
N GLN A 88 -11.79 12.80 6.24
CA GLN A 88 -11.53 12.48 4.85
C GLN A 88 -10.46 13.44 4.34
N ASP A 89 -9.23 12.95 4.27
CA ASP A 89 -8.05 13.73 3.88
C ASP A 89 -7.89 13.71 2.35
N PRO A 90 -7.87 14.86 1.66
CA PRO A 90 -7.69 14.90 0.22
C PRO A 90 -6.31 14.35 -0.20
N SER A 91 -5.27 14.49 0.62
CA SER A 91 -3.95 13.92 0.33
C SER A 91 -3.97 12.39 0.34
N LEU A 92 -4.75 11.80 1.24
CA LEU A 92 -4.94 10.36 1.29
C LEU A 92 -5.60 9.82 0.02
N ALA A 93 -6.56 10.55 -0.54
CA ALA A 93 -7.20 10.14 -1.79
C ALA A 93 -6.20 10.14 -2.96
N VAL A 94 -5.29 11.10 -3.00
CA VAL A 94 -4.20 11.15 -3.99
C VAL A 94 -3.24 9.97 -3.78
N ASP A 95 -2.78 9.74 -2.56
CA ASP A 95 -1.88 8.61 -2.25
C ASP A 95 -2.49 7.26 -2.66
N ILE A 96 -3.79 7.05 -2.39
CA ILE A 96 -4.51 5.83 -2.78
C ILE A 96 -4.62 5.72 -4.31
N ASP A 97 -4.88 6.82 -5.01
CA ASP A 97 -4.96 6.83 -6.47
C ASP A 97 -3.62 6.50 -7.12
N GLU A 98 -2.52 7.04 -6.60
CA GLU A 98 -1.17 6.69 -7.06
C GLU A 98 -0.88 5.21 -6.85
N LEU A 99 -1.21 4.65 -5.67
CA LEU A 99 -1.05 3.21 -5.40
C LEU A 99 -1.85 2.34 -6.37
N ARG A 100 -3.07 2.76 -6.74
CA ARG A 100 -3.89 2.04 -7.74
C ARG A 100 -3.19 1.97 -9.10
N ARG A 101 -2.53 3.06 -9.50
CA ARG A 101 -1.83 3.15 -10.79
C ARG A 101 -0.56 2.29 -10.79
N THR A 102 0.19 2.29 -9.69
CA THR A 102 1.44 1.51 -9.61
C THR A 102 1.17 0.01 -9.51
N SER A 103 0.18 -0.43 -8.73
CA SER A 103 -0.15 -1.86 -8.63
C SER A 103 -0.59 -2.48 -9.96
N ASN A 104 -1.17 -1.71 -10.89
CA ASN A 104 -1.56 -2.22 -12.21
C ASN A 104 -0.37 -2.32 -13.20
N LYS A 105 0.78 -1.69 -12.89
CA LYS A 105 1.92 -1.63 -13.81
C LYS A 105 2.94 -2.77 -13.59
N GLU A 106 2.88 -3.48 -12.47
CA GLU A 106 3.90 -4.47 -12.07
C GLU A 106 3.75 -5.87 -12.72
N THR A 107 2.80 -6.10 -13.62
CA THR A 107 2.52 -7.46 -14.13
C THR A 107 3.09 -7.79 -15.51
N ASN A 108 4.02 -6.98 -16.07
CA ASN A 108 4.59 -7.25 -17.41
C ASN A 108 6.12 -7.47 -17.40
N VAL A 109 6.61 -8.33 -16.50
CA VAL A 109 7.95 -8.93 -16.67
C VAL A 109 7.80 -10.18 -17.53
N GLU A 110 8.06 -10.06 -18.82
CA GLU A 110 8.17 -11.22 -19.72
C GLU A 110 9.50 -11.93 -19.43
N ASP A 111 9.40 -13.17 -18.95
CA ASP A 111 10.54 -14.05 -18.67
C ASP A 111 11.10 -14.60 -19.99
N PHE A 112 12.19 -14.01 -20.49
CA PHE A 112 12.79 -14.37 -21.78
C PHE A 112 13.89 -15.44 -21.70
N THR A 113 13.96 -16.25 -20.63
CA THR A 113 14.95 -17.33 -20.55
C THR A 113 14.54 -18.54 -21.41
N MET A 114 14.58 -18.39 -22.74
CA MET A 114 14.66 -19.50 -23.68
C MET A 114 16.16 -19.71 -23.97
N LEU A 115 16.76 -20.71 -23.33
CA LEU A 115 18.07 -21.20 -23.73
C LEU A 115 17.83 -22.17 -24.89
N ASP A 116 18.22 -21.78 -26.11
CA ASP A 116 18.31 -22.73 -27.23
C ASP A 116 19.36 -23.80 -26.86
N GLU A 117 18.89 -25.03 -26.62
CA GLU A 117 19.73 -26.22 -26.48
C GLU A 117 20.16 -26.69 -27.89
N ASP A 118 21.47 -26.65 -28.15
CA ASP A 118 22.14 -27.32 -29.29
C ASP A 118 22.64 -28.72 -28.85
#